data_AF-A0A9N7TZT9-F1
#
_entry.id   AF-A0A9N7TZT9-F1
#
_cell.length_a   1.000
_cell.length_b   1.000
_cell.length_c   1.000
_cell.angle_alpha   90.00
_cell.angle_beta   90.00
_cell.angle_gamma   90.00
#
_symmetry.space_group_name_H-M   'P 1'
#
loop_
_entity.id
_entity.type
_entity.pdbx_description
1 polymer ?
#
loop_
_entity_poly.entity_id
_entity_poly.type
_entity_poly.pdbx_seq_one_letter_code
_entity_poly.pdbx_strand_id
1 'polypeptide(L)'
;MGEVWTSCCVLLAALCGLGFGLNPNTCEEVRKVFQLRQIGPIQLSPLSPRAGSDLQVCSSKNLTCCTKKMEEKYQVAARRDIQNLLQMSSTSLKFLISRNVAAFQVRQSEQSRVCPPCRSNTTV
;
A
#
# COMPACT_ATOMS: atom_id res chain seq x y z
N MET A 1 -1.25 22.27 -30.35
CA MET A 1 -1.21 21.55 -29.06
C MET A 1 -2.36 20.52 -28.92
N GLY A 2 -2.89 19.95 -30.01
CA GLY A 2 -3.97 18.95 -29.96
C GLY A 2 -3.54 17.53 -30.30
N GLU A 3 -2.49 17.36 -31.12
CA GLU A 3 -2.13 16.06 -31.70
C GLU A 3 -1.33 15.14 -30.75
N VAL A 4 -0.57 15.72 -29.83
CA VAL A 4 0.20 14.95 -28.85
C VAL A 4 -0.71 14.27 -27.84
N TRP A 5 -1.83 14.91 -27.47
CA TRP A 5 -2.80 14.35 -26.53
C TRP A 5 -3.53 13.16 -27.16
N THR A 6 -4.02 13.30 -28.39
CA THR A 6 -4.70 12.21 -29.10
C THR A 6 -3.77 11.04 -29.36
N SER A 7 -2.52 11.30 -29.76
CA SER A 7 -1.51 10.25 -29.92
C SER A 7 -1.23 9.49 -28.60
N CYS A 8 -1.10 10.21 -27.49
CA CYS A 8 -0.91 9.63 -26.16
C CYS A 8 -2.12 8.78 -25.72
N CYS A 9 -3.34 9.25 -25.95
CA CYS A 9 -4.56 8.50 -25.66
C CYS A 9 -4.67 7.21 -26.49
N VAL A 10 -4.30 7.26 -27.77
CA VAL A 10 -4.32 6.09 -28.66
C VAL A 10 -3.25 5.07 -28.24
N LEU A 11 -2.05 5.52 -27.88
CA LEU A 11 -0.98 4.65 -27.36
C LEU A 11 -1.37 4.00 -26.03
N LEU A 12 -1.95 4.75 -25.10
CA LEU A 12 -2.45 4.23 -23.82
C LEU A 12 -3.61 3.24 -24.04
N ALA A 13 -4.52 3.54 -24.96
CA ALA A 13 -5.62 2.63 -25.31
C ALA A 13 -5.13 1.34 -25.99
N ALA A 14 -4.11 1.42 -26.86
CA ALA A 14 -3.50 0.25 -27.50
C ALA A 14 -2.75 -0.65 -26.49
N LEU A 15 -2.07 -0.05 -25.51
CA LEU A 15 -1.42 -0.77 -24.41
C LEU A 15 -2.44 -1.42 -23.46
N CYS A 16 -3.59 -0.77 -23.24
CA CYS A 16 -4.71 -1.35 -22.50
C CYS A 16 -5.51 -2.39 -23.30
N GLY A 17 -5.49 -2.32 -24.63
CA GLY A 17 -6.12 -3.27 -25.55
C GLY A 17 -5.40 -4.61 -25.65
N LEU A 18 -4.14 -4.67 -25.21
CA LEU A 18 -3.43 -5.91 -24.85
C LEU A 18 -3.85 -6.44 -23.47
N GLY A 19 -5.04 -6.04 -23.00
CA GLY A 19 -5.69 -6.58 -21.81
C GLY A 19 -5.61 -8.09 -21.87
N PHE A 20 -4.87 -8.62 -20.90
CA PHE A 20 -4.71 -10.04 -20.59
C PHE A 20 -5.89 -10.82 -21.15
N GLY A 21 -5.60 -11.74 -22.07
CA GLY A 21 -6.59 -12.63 -22.65
C GLY A 21 -7.25 -13.43 -21.54
N LEU A 22 -8.28 -12.85 -20.90
CA LEU A 22 -9.18 -13.56 -20.03
C LEU A 22 -9.96 -14.47 -20.96
N ASN A 23 -9.47 -15.68 -21.18
CA ASN A 23 -10.37 -16.76 -21.52
C ASN A 23 -11.32 -16.88 -20.32
N PRO A 24 -12.60 -16.48 -20.46
CA PRO A 24 -13.53 -16.36 -19.33
C PRO A 24 -13.83 -17.72 -18.68
N ASN A 25 -13.33 -18.80 -19.27
CA ASN A 25 -13.53 -20.18 -18.85
C ASN A 25 -12.37 -20.72 -17.99
N THR A 26 -11.26 -19.99 -17.82
CA THR A 26 -10.07 -20.47 -17.10
C THR A 26 -9.57 -19.47 -16.07
N CYS A 27 -9.14 -19.96 -14.90
CA CYS A 27 -8.65 -19.13 -13.80
C CYS A 27 -7.13 -18.94 -13.77
N GLU A 28 -6.45 -19.22 -14.89
CA GLU A 28 -4.98 -19.26 -14.95
C GLU A 28 -4.32 -17.90 -14.66
N GLU A 29 -4.86 -16.82 -15.19
CA GLU A 29 -4.32 -15.47 -14.95
C GLU A 29 -4.46 -15.05 -13.49
N VAL A 30 -5.59 -15.38 -12.85
CA VAL A 30 -5.80 -15.14 -11.41
C VAL A 30 -4.80 -15.94 -10.58
N ARG A 31 -4.53 -17.19 -10.99
CA ARG A 31 -3.53 -18.05 -10.36
C ARG A 31 -2.12 -17.45 -10.46
N LYS A 32 -1.73 -16.90 -11.63
CA LYS A 32 -0.44 -16.23 -11.82
C LYS A 32 -0.28 -15.04 -10.88
N VAL A 33 -1.32 -14.20 -10.75
CA VAL A 33 -1.30 -13.07 -9.81
C VAL A 33 -1.20 -13.54 -8.36
N PHE A 34 -1.93 -14.58 -7.98
CA PHE A 34 -1.89 -15.15 -6.62
C PHE A 34 -0.48 -15.62 -6.23
N GLN A 35 0.23 -16.24 -7.19
CA GLN A 35 1.62 -16.65 -7.02
C GLN A 35 2.57 -15.45 -6.99
N LEU A 36 2.47 -14.54 -7.95
CA LEU A 36 3.37 -13.38 -8.07
C LEU A 36 3.33 -12.50 -6.81
N ARG A 37 2.12 -12.33 -6.24
CA ARG A 37 1.90 -11.55 -5.02
C ARG A 37 2.21 -12.34 -3.73
N GLN A 38 2.64 -13.59 -3.84
CA GLN A 38 3.00 -14.47 -2.70
C GLN A 38 1.91 -14.54 -1.61
N ILE A 39 0.64 -14.50 -2.01
CA ILE A 39 -0.49 -14.39 -1.07
C ILE A 39 -0.74 -15.73 -0.37
N GLY A 40 -0.40 -16.84 -1.03
CA GLY A 40 -0.48 -18.17 -0.48
C GLY A 40 -0.06 -19.26 -1.47
N PRO A 41 -0.20 -20.55 -1.09
CA PRO A 41 0.14 -21.67 -1.95
C PRO A 41 -0.76 -21.71 -3.20
N ILE A 42 -0.15 -21.96 -4.36
CA ILE A 42 -0.86 -21.96 -5.65
C ILE A 42 -1.99 -23.00 -5.73
N GLN A 43 -1.89 -24.07 -4.94
CA GLN A 43 -2.91 -25.13 -4.87
C GLN A 43 -4.26 -24.64 -4.32
N LEU A 44 -4.31 -23.47 -3.67
CA LEU A 44 -5.57 -22.88 -3.18
C LEU A 44 -6.38 -22.22 -4.31
N SER A 45 -5.79 -22.04 -5.48
CA SER A 45 -6.44 -21.43 -6.64
C SER A 45 -7.18 -22.48 -7.47
N PRO A 46 -8.48 -22.28 -7.75
CA PRO A 46 -9.26 -23.17 -8.60
C PRO A 46 -8.78 -23.08 -10.06
N LEU A 47 -8.94 -24.16 -10.83
CA LEU A 47 -8.61 -24.16 -12.26
C LEU A 47 -9.74 -23.57 -13.11
N SER A 48 -11.00 -23.74 -12.68
CA SER A 48 -12.20 -23.27 -13.37
C SER A 48 -13.05 -22.34 -12.51
N PRO A 49 -13.82 -21.43 -13.13
CA PRO A 49 -14.73 -20.53 -12.42
C PRO A 49 -15.82 -21.29 -11.65
N ARG A 50 -16.13 -20.83 -10.44
CA ARG A 50 -17.15 -21.42 -9.54
C ARG A 50 -18.16 -20.35 -9.11
N ALA A 51 -19.37 -20.75 -8.71
CA ALA A 51 -20.29 -19.87 -8.01
C ALA A 51 -19.64 -19.27 -6.75
N GLY A 52 -19.73 -17.94 -6.61
CA GLY A 52 -19.07 -17.17 -5.56
C GLY A 52 -19.96 -16.77 -4.39
N SER A 53 -21.00 -17.53 -4.08
CA SER A 53 -21.94 -17.22 -2.99
C SER A 53 -21.31 -17.36 -1.60
N ASP A 54 -20.12 -17.96 -1.50
CA ASP A 54 -19.36 -18.19 -0.27
C ASP A 54 -18.38 -17.06 0.10
N LEU A 55 -18.25 -16.04 -0.76
CA LEU A 55 -17.36 -14.89 -0.55
C LEU A 55 -18.05 -13.82 0.29
N GLN A 56 -17.29 -13.22 1.22
CA GLN A 56 -17.82 -12.23 2.16
C GLN A 56 -17.44 -10.79 1.79
N VAL A 57 -16.29 -10.58 1.16
CA VAL A 57 -15.77 -9.24 0.83
C VAL A 57 -15.96 -8.96 -0.65
N CYS A 58 -15.64 -9.92 -1.51
CA CYS A 58 -15.84 -9.83 -2.95
C CYS A 58 -17.30 -10.16 -3.28
N SER A 59 -18.06 -9.20 -3.79
CA SER A 59 -19.40 -9.45 -4.32
C SER A 59 -19.31 -9.88 -5.79
N SER A 60 -19.65 -11.15 -6.08
CA SER A 60 -19.79 -11.64 -7.45
C SER A 60 -21.24 -12.04 -7.72
N LYS A 61 -21.86 -11.42 -8.74
CA LYS A 61 -23.21 -11.80 -9.21
C LYS A 61 -23.19 -13.09 -10.07
N ASN A 62 -22.00 -13.55 -10.50
CA ASN A 62 -21.80 -14.67 -11.44
C ASN A 62 -20.67 -15.62 -10.95
N LEU A 63 -20.17 -16.47 -11.85
CA LEU A 63 -18.98 -17.31 -11.61
C LEU A 63 -17.74 -16.45 -11.33
N THR A 64 -16.87 -16.95 -10.44
CA THR A 64 -15.64 -16.30 -9.98
C THR A 64 -14.51 -17.32 -9.86
N CYS A 65 -13.28 -16.83 -10.00
CA CYS A 65 -12.04 -17.60 -9.78
C CYS A 65 -11.51 -17.48 -8.35
N CYS A 66 -12.22 -16.78 -7.48
CA CYS A 66 -11.86 -16.62 -6.08
C CYS A 66 -12.60 -17.65 -5.22
N THR A 67 -11.87 -18.37 -4.38
CA THR A 67 -12.46 -19.24 -3.35
C THR A 67 -12.48 -18.49 -2.02
N LYS A 68 -13.37 -18.86 -1.10
CA LYS A 68 -13.34 -18.32 0.27
C LYS A 68 -11.94 -18.37 0.92
N LYS A 69 -11.20 -19.47 0.73
CA LYS A 69 -9.84 -19.62 1.27
C LYS A 69 -8.84 -18.67 0.59
N MET A 70 -9.00 -18.41 -0.70
CA MET A 70 -8.21 -17.41 -1.42
C MET A 70 -8.51 -16.00 -0.90
N GLU A 71 -9.79 -15.66 -0.73
CA GLU A 71 -10.26 -14.37 -0.19
C GLU A 71 -9.72 -14.13 1.22
N GLU A 72 -9.77 -15.11 2.11
CA GLU A 72 -9.21 -15.01 3.46
C GLU A 72 -7.70 -14.68 3.42
N LYS A 73 -6.95 -15.27 2.48
CA LYS A 73 -5.52 -14.96 2.31
C LYS A 73 -5.29 -13.56 1.74
N TYR A 74 -6.10 -13.12 0.77
CA TYR A 74 -6.07 -11.75 0.27
C TYR A 74 -6.34 -10.74 1.39
N GLN A 75 -7.30 -11.02 2.27
CA GLN A 75 -7.60 -10.13 3.40
C GLN A 75 -6.41 -9.99 4.36
N VAL A 76 -5.73 -11.11 4.68
CA VAL A 76 -4.54 -11.07 5.53
C VAL A 76 -3.40 -10.30 4.85
N ALA A 77 -3.16 -10.54 3.55
CA ALA A 77 -2.14 -9.83 2.78
C ALA A 77 -2.43 -8.32 2.74
N ALA A 78 -3.65 -7.92 2.41
CA ALA A 78 -4.06 -6.52 2.38
C ALA A 78 -3.91 -5.83 3.74
N ARG A 79 -4.29 -6.50 4.84
CA ARG A 79 -4.10 -5.98 6.20
C ARG A 79 -2.63 -5.76 6.52
N ARG A 80 -1.76 -6.71 6.17
CA ARG A 80 -0.30 -6.58 6.35
C ARG A 80 0.29 -5.44 5.54
N ASP A 81 -0.11 -5.31 4.28
CA ASP A 81 0.38 -4.24 3.40
C ASP A 81 0.04 -2.85 3.94
N ILE A 82 -1.21 -2.66 4.39
CA ILE A 82 -1.63 -1.40 5.01
C ILE A 82 -0.86 -1.15 6.31
N GLN A 83 -0.72 -2.16 7.16
CA GLN A 83 0.06 -2.04 8.41
C GLN A 83 1.52 -1.66 8.13
N ASN A 84 2.16 -2.31 7.16
CA ASN A 84 3.53 -2.02 6.76
C ASN A 84 3.67 -0.60 6.21
N LEU A 85 2.74 -0.17 5.36
CA LEU A 85 2.75 1.18 4.80
C LEU A 85 2.62 2.24 5.90
N LEU A 86 1.66 2.05 6.82
CA LEU A 86 1.45 2.95 7.95
C LEU A 86 2.68 2.97 8.87
N GLN A 87 3.26 1.81 9.17
CA GLN A 87 4.44 1.71 10.01
C GLN A 87 5.67 2.36 9.38
N MET A 88 5.91 2.13 8.09
CA MET A 88 7.05 2.71 7.36
C MET A 88 6.97 4.23 7.32
N SER A 89 5.82 4.77 6.93
CA SER A 89 5.57 6.23 6.91
C SER A 89 5.75 6.83 8.30
N SER A 90 5.12 6.22 9.31
CA SER A 90 5.19 6.71 10.69
C SER A 90 6.60 6.67 11.27
N THR A 91 7.38 5.63 10.97
CA THR A 91 8.75 5.48 11.49
C THR A 91 9.67 6.52 10.87
N SER A 92 9.57 6.72 9.55
CA SER A 92 10.33 7.76 8.85
C SER A 92 10.00 9.16 9.40
N LEU A 93 8.72 9.47 9.55
CA LEU A 93 8.27 10.75 10.08
C LEU A 93 8.71 10.97 11.53
N LYS A 94 8.56 9.95 12.39
CA LYS A 94 9.06 9.99 13.79
C LYS A 94 10.56 10.25 13.82
N PHE A 95 11.34 9.58 12.97
CA PHE A 95 12.78 9.79 12.89
C PHE A 95 13.13 11.25 12.54
N LEU A 96 12.45 11.83 11.54
CA LEU A 96 12.66 13.23 11.16
C LEU A 96 12.29 14.20 12.29
N ILE A 97 11.18 13.97 12.97
CA ILE A 97 10.76 14.80 14.11
C ILE A 97 11.78 14.69 15.24
N SER A 98 12.16 13.49 15.66
CA SER A 98 13.14 13.27 16.72
C SER A 98 14.49 13.94 16.40
N ARG A 99 14.93 13.89 15.14
CA ARG A 99 16.16 14.55 14.70
C ARG A 99 16.05 16.08 14.82
N ASN A 100 14.93 16.67 14.40
CA ASN A 100 14.72 18.12 14.54
C ASN A 100 14.66 18.53 16.01
N VAL A 101 13.91 17.79 16.84
CA VAL A 101 13.82 18.04 18.29
C VAL A 101 15.21 18.01 18.94
N ALA A 102 16.03 16.99 18.64
CA ALA A 102 17.39 16.90 19.16
C ALA A 102 18.26 18.09 18.73
N ALA A 103 18.19 18.51 17.45
CA ALA A 103 18.93 19.67 16.95
C ALA A 103 18.52 20.97 17.67
N PHE A 104 17.22 21.17 17.92
CA PHE A 104 16.73 22.32 18.68
C PHE A 104 17.19 22.29 20.14
N GLN A 105 17.16 21.12 20.79
CA GLN A 105 17.64 20.97 22.16
C GLN A 105 19.13 21.30 22.28
N VAL A 106 19.97 20.83 21.34
CA VAL A 106 21.40 21.16 21.32
C VAL A 106 21.59 22.67 21.17
N ARG A 107 20.90 23.30 20.22
CA ARG A 107 20.97 24.76 19.98
C ARG A 107 20.51 25.58 21.20
N GLN A 108 19.44 25.17 21.86
CA GLN A 108 18.98 25.82 23.09
C GLN A 108 19.99 25.64 24.23
N SER A 109 20.59 24.45 24.38
CA SER A 109 21.61 24.21 25.39
C SER A 109 22.87 25.07 25.17
N GLU A 110 23.27 25.27 23.92
CA GLU A 110 24.35 26.19 23.54
C GLU A 110 23.99 27.64 23.90
N GLN A 111 22.79 28.09 23.52
CA GLN A 111 22.32 29.45 23.83
C GLN A 111 22.26 29.72 25.33
N SER A 112 21.84 28.73 26.12
CA SER A 112 21.77 28.85 27.58
C SER A 112 23.14 28.87 28.25
N ARG A 113 24.19 28.35 27.60
CA ARG A 113 25.59 28.52 28.03
C ARG A 113 26.13 29.91 27.69
N VAL A 114 25.72 30.49 26.56
CA VAL A 114 26.19 31.81 26.09
C VAL A 114 25.51 32.96 26.83
N CYS A 115 24.22 32.84 27.14
CA CYS A 115 23.48 33.81 27.95
C CYS A 115 23.11 33.18 29.30
N PRO A 116 23.87 33.44 30.37
CA PRO A 116 23.45 33.01 31.70
C PRO A 116 22.12 33.68 32.06
N PRO A 117 21.24 33.01 32.82
CA PRO A 117 20.00 33.62 33.28
C PRO A 117 20.32 34.88 34.10
N CYS A 118 19.69 36.01 33.75
CA CYS A 118 19.73 37.20 34.59
C CYS A 118 19.08 36.85 35.93
N ARG A 119 19.90 36.64 36.97
CA ARG A 119 19.42 36.45 38.33
C ARG A 119 18.85 37.78 38.82
N SER A 120 17.56 38.01 38.62
CA SER A 120 16.84 39.12 39.25
C SER A 120 16.80 38.86 40.75
N ASN A 121 17.69 39.52 41.49
CA ASN A 121 17.73 39.43 42.94
C ASN A 121 16.57 40.27 43.49
N THR A 122 15.38 39.69 43.59
CA THR A 122 14.26 40.31 44.29
C THR A 122 14.47 40.08 45.79
N THR A 123 15.32 40.91 46.40
CA THR A 123 15.28 41.14 47.84
C THR A 123 14.02 41.95 48.14
N VAL A 124 13.02 41.26 48.70
CA VAL A 124 11.88 41.85 49.40
C VAL A 124 12.35 42.42 50.73
#